data_AF-A0A2S7WSQ8-F1
#
_entry.id   AF-A0A2S7WSQ8-F1
#
_cell.length_a   1.000
_cell.length_b   1.000
_cell.length_c   1.000
_cell.angle_alpha   90.00
_cell.angle_beta   90.00
_cell.angle_gamma   90.00
#
_symmetry.space_group_name_H-M   'P 1'
#
loop_
_entity.id
_entity.type
_entity.pdbx_description
1 polymer ?
#
loop_
_entity_poly.entity_id
_entity_poly.type
_entity_poly.pdbx_seq_one_letter_code
_entity_poly.pdbx_strand_id
1 'polypeptide(L)'
;MDFSSKSTSELKETLRMLKIVAYSLTTIVFLLLAITIYGLLFKENSKTFLALLVVGLSCSAILPLQFSSLKKIKDEIKSREQ
;
A
#
# COMPACT_ATOMS: atom_id res chain seq x y z
N MET A 1 0.82 -11.17 -15.26
CA MET A 1 0.16 -9.92 -15.68
C MET A 1 0.92 -9.47 -16.91
N ASP A 2 0.28 -9.59 -18.06
CA ASP A 2 0.88 -9.23 -19.35
C ASP A 2 0.77 -7.71 -19.50
N PHE A 3 1.88 -7.00 -19.32
CA PHE A 3 1.94 -5.54 -19.46
C PHE A 3 2.22 -5.13 -20.92
N SER A 4 2.43 -6.10 -21.82
CA SER A 4 2.76 -5.91 -23.23
C SER A 4 1.61 -5.32 -24.06
N SER A 5 0.37 -5.40 -23.56
CA SER A 5 -0.84 -4.84 -24.21
C SER A 5 -1.24 -3.46 -23.70
N LYS A 6 -0.61 -2.94 -22.63
CA LYS A 6 -0.93 -1.62 -22.08
C LYS A 6 -0.04 -0.55 -22.70
N SER A 7 -0.67 0.54 -23.14
CA SER A 7 0.03 1.75 -23.57
C SER A 7 0.88 2.31 -22.43
N THR A 8 2.03 2.91 -22.75
CA THR A 8 2.91 3.64 -21.82
C THR A 8 2.13 4.67 -20.99
N SER A 9 1.07 5.26 -21.54
CA SER A 9 0.17 6.18 -20.82
C SER A 9 -0.59 5.50 -19.69
N GLU A 10 -1.18 4.33 -19.95
CA GLU A 10 -1.90 3.54 -18.94
C GLU A 10 -0.96 3.01 -17.85
N LEU A 11 0.26 2.68 -18.24
CA LEU A 11 1.28 2.18 -17.33
C LEU A 11 1.74 3.28 -16.36
N LYS A 12 1.83 4.52 -16.85
CA LYS A 12 2.11 5.74 -16.06
C LYS A 12 0.95 6.12 -15.15
N GLU A 13 -0.29 6.01 -15.62
CA GLU A 13 -1.49 6.20 -14.79
C GLU A 13 -1.60 5.16 -13.68
N THR A 14 -1.33 3.88 -14.00
CA THR A 14 -1.29 2.80 -13.01
C THR A 14 -0.25 3.11 -11.93
N LEU A 15 0.94 3.56 -12.33
CA LEU A 15 2.01 4.04 -11.44
C LEU A 15 1.54 5.16 -10.49
N ARG A 16 0.77 6.12 -11.01
CA ARG A 16 0.24 7.26 -10.26
C ARG A 16 -0.84 6.80 -9.27
N MET A 17 -1.74 5.93 -9.72
CA MET A 17 -2.81 5.35 -8.91
C MET A 17 -2.22 4.52 -7.76
N LEU A 18 -1.20 3.69 -8.03
CA LEU A 18 -0.52 2.88 -7.02
C LEU A 18 0.17 3.74 -5.95
N LYS A 19 0.73 4.89 -6.35
CA LYS A 19 1.25 5.91 -5.42
C LYS A 19 0.17 6.52 -4.53
N ILE A 20 -0.98 6.87 -5.11
CA ILE A 20 -2.12 7.43 -4.36
C ILE A 20 -2.65 6.40 -3.36
N VAL A 21 -2.83 5.14 -3.80
CA VAL A 21 -3.28 4.04 -2.93
C VAL A 21 -2.27 3.77 -1.82
N ALA A 22 -0.97 3.80 -2.09
CA ALA A 22 0.05 3.67 -1.06
C ALA A 22 -0.05 4.81 -0.03
N TYR A 23 -0.21 6.06 -0.49
CA TYR A 23 -0.31 7.22 0.39
C TYR A 23 -1.58 7.21 1.26
N SER A 24 -2.73 6.84 0.66
CA SER A 24 -3.99 6.71 1.38
C SER A 24 -3.93 5.57 2.40
N LEU A 25 -3.35 4.42 2.02
CA LEU A 25 -3.18 3.28 2.90
C LEU A 25 -2.27 3.63 4.09
N THR A 26 -1.16 4.34 3.87
CA THR A 26 -0.29 4.82 4.96
C THR A 26 -1.04 5.74 5.91
N THR A 27 -1.82 6.68 5.39
CA THR A 27 -2.61 7.61 6.21
C THR A 27 -3.63 6.87 7.07
N ILE A 28 -4.36 5.93 6.47
CA ILE A 28 -5.38 5.12 7.15
C ILE A 28 -4.74 4.25 8.23
N VAL A 29 -3.63 3.57 7.93
CA VAL A 29 -2.88 2.74 8.89
C VAL A 29 -2.37 3.57 10.06
N PHE A 30 -1.89 4.79 9.80
CA PHE A 30 -1.42 5.70 10.86
C PHE A 30 -2.54 6.11 11.81
N LEU A 31 -3.70 6.53 11.28
CA LEU A 31 -4.87 6.82 12.10
C LEU A 31 -5.34 5.59 12.89
N LEU A 32 -5.39 4.42 12.23
CA LEU A 32 -5.76 3.16 12.87
C LEU A 32 -4.82 2.81 14.02
N LEU A 33 -3.51 2.95 13.85
CA LEU A 33 -2.53 2.71 14.92
C LEU A 33 -2.72 3.69 16.08
N ALA A 34 -2.93 4.97 15.81
CA ALA A 34 -3.16 5.97 16.85
C ALA A 34 -4.40 5.63 17.69
N ILE A 35 -5.53 5.31 17.03
CA ILE A 35 -6.78 4.90 17.68
C ILE A 35 -6.58 3.56 18.41
N THR A 36 -5.81 2.64 17.83
CA THR A 36 -5.56 1.32 18.39
C THR A 36 -4.72 1.39 19.66
N ILE A 37 -3.65 2.18 19.67
CA ILE A 37 -2.81 2.40 20.85
C ILE A 37 -3.63 3.09 21.94
N TYR A 38 -4.40 4.13 21.58
CA TYR A 38 -5.26 4.84 22.53
C TYR A 38 -6.31 3.91 23.14
N GLY A 39 -6.96 3.09 22.31
CA GLY A 39 -7.94 2.13 22.74
C GLY A 39 -7.35 0.96 23.55
N LEU A 40 -6.15 0.49 23.22
CA LEU A 40 -5.45 -0.55 23.97
C LEU A 40 -5.03 -0.06 25.36
N LEU A 41 -4.54 1.18 25.46
CA LEU A 41 -4.11 1.78 26.73
C LEU A 41 -5.29 2.15 27.63
N PHE A 42 -6.43 2.55 27.07
CA PHE A 42 -7.54 3.11 27.84
C PHE A 42 -8.79 2.20 27.93
N LYS A 43 -8.89 1.15 27.12
CA LYS A 43 -10.08 0.30 27.02
C LYS A 43 -9.70 -1.19 27.07
N GLU A 44 -10.30 -1.92 28.01
CA GLU A 44 -10.01 -3.34 28.32
C GLU A 44 -10.32 -4.33 27.16
N ASN A 45 -10.84 -3.85 26.02
CA ASN A 45 -11.14 -4.63 24.82
C ASN A 45 -9.89 -4.92 23.99
N SER A 46 -8.90 -5.54 24.63
CA SER A 46 -7.57 -5.84 24.09
C SER A 46 -7.60 -6.71 22.83
N LYS A 47 -8.58 -7.61 22.68
CA LYS A 47 -8.71 -8.50 21.52
C LYS A 47 -8.96 -7.77 20.20
N THR A 48 -9.83 -6.76 20.19
CA THR A 48 -10.17 -6.00 18.97
C THR A 48 -8.99 -5.13 18.54
N PHE A 49 -8.31 -4.50 19.50
CA PHE A 49 -7.14 -3.68 19.21
C PHE A 49 -5.94 -4.51 18.73
N LEU A 50 -5.74 -5.71 19.29
CA LEU A 50 -4.74 -6.65 18.81
C LEU A 50 -5.02 -7.07 17.35
N ALA A 51 -6.27 -7.35 16.99
CA ALA A 51 -6.65 -7.67 15.62
C ALA A 51 -6.37 -6.51 14.65
N LEU A 52 -6.67 -5.26 15.06
CA LEU A 52 -6.37 -4.06 14.28
C LEU A 52 -4.86 -3.85 14.08
N LEU A 53 -4.06 -4.17 15.08
CA LEU A 53 -2.59 -4.09 15.00
C LEU A 53 -2.01 -5.11 14.01
N VAL A 54 -2.53 -6.33 14.00
CA VAL A 54 -2.18 -7.37 13.02
C VAL A 54 -2.55 -6.95 11.59
N VAL A 55 -3.71 -6.34 11.42
CA VAL A 55 -4.14 -5.78 10.11
C VAL A 55 -3.24 -4.62 9.67
N GLY A 56 -2.81 -3.76 10.60
CA GLY A 56 -1.84 -2.70 10.31
C GLY A 56 -0.49 -3.24 9.84
N LEU A 57 0.01 -4.28 10.52
CA LEU A 57 1.24 -4.99 10.14
C LEU A 57 1.12 -5.69 8.78
N SER A 58 0.00 -6.35 8.49
CA SER A 58 -0.20 -6.98 7.18
C SER A 58 -0.26 -5.96 6.04
N CYS A 59 -0.89 -4.81 6.26
CA CYS A 59 -0.88 -3.69 5.31
C CYS A 59 0.53 -3.13 5.08
N SER A 60 1.39 -3.12 6.10
CA SER A 60 2.78 -2.71 5.95
C SER A 60 3.61 -3.70 5.11
N ALA A 61 3.27 -5.00 5.12
CA ALA A 61 3.89 -5.99 4.23
C ALA A 61 3.39 -5.88 2.77
N ILE A 62 2.21 -5.29 2.56
CA ILE A 62 1.67 -5.00 1.23
C ILE A 62 2.41 -3.80 0.58
N LEU A 63 2.93 -2.84 1.36
CA LEU A 63 3.71 -1.71 0.82
C LEU A 63 4.93 -2.16 -0.01
N PRO A 64 5.79 -3.08 0.46
CA PRO A 64 6.89 -3.66 -0.33
C PRO A 64 6.43 -4.31 -1.62
N LEU A 65 5.32 -5.05 -1.60
CA LEU A 65 4.73 -5.69 -2.79
C LEU A 65 4.24 -4.64 -3.80
N GLN A 66 3.60 -3.58 -3.31
CA GLN A 66 3.20 -2.42 -4.11
C GLN A 66 4.44 -1.75 -4.72
N PHE A 67 5.53 -1.58 -3.96
CA PHE A 67 6.79 -1.00 -4.44
C PHE A 67 7.48 -1.86 -5.49
N SER A 68 7.48 -3.19 -5.32
CA SER A 68 8.06 -4.11 -6.28
C SER A 68 7.28 -4.12 -7.59
N SER A 69 5.95 -4.06 -7.52
CA SER A 69 5.07 -3.91 -8.69
C SER A 69 5.33 -2.59 -9.39
N LEU A 70 5.50 -1.50 -8.63
CA LEU A 70 5.84 -0.18 -9.15
C LEU A 70 7.18 -0.17 -9.89
N LYS A 71 8.19 -0.85 -9.33
CA LYS A 71 9.52 -1.01 -9.95
C LYS A 71 9.41 -1.74 -11.29
N LYS A 72 8.70 -2.87 -11.32
CA LYS A 72 8.49 -3.66 -12.56
C LYS A 72 7.81 -2.82 -13.65
N ILE A 73 6.73 -2.13 -13.31
CA ILE A 73 6.03 -1.21 -14.21
C ILE A 73 6.98 -0.12 -14.73
N LYS A 74 7.81 0.45 -13.86
CA LYS A 74 8.76 1.51 -14.23
C LYS A 74 9.90 1.00 -15.12
N ASP A 75 10.44 -0.19 -14.83
CA ASP A 75 11.47 -0.84 -15.66
C ASP A 75 10.90 -1.19 -17.04
N GLU A 76 9.64 -1.61 -17.10
CA GLU A 76 8.95 -1.90 -18.36
C GLU A 76 8.67 -0.66 -19.21
N ILE A 77 8.24 0.46 -18.60
CA ILE A 77 8.17 1.77 -19.29
C ILE A 77 9.54 2.16 -19.83
N LYS A 78 10.59 2.04 -19.01
CA LYS A 78 11.95 2.45 -19.39
C LYS A 78 12.50 1.60 -20.54
N SER A 79 12.20 0.31 -20.56
CA SER A 79 12.55 -0.59 -21.67
C SER A 79 11.79 -0.28 -22.96
N ARG A 80 10.64 0.42 -22.90
CA ARG A 80 9.83 0.82 -24.07
C ARG A 80 10.20 2.23 -24.58
N GLU A 81 10.77 3.07 -23.73
CA GLU A 81 11.30 4.41 -24.07
C GLU A 81 12.77 4.38 -24.58
N GLN A 82 13.44 3.23 -24.51
CA GLN A 82 14.74 2.96 -25.17
C GLN A 82 14.54 2.40 -26.58
#